data_AF-A0A1E1WTW2-F1
#
_entry.id   AF-A0A1E1WTW2-F1
#
_cell.length_a   1.000
_cell.length_b   1.000
_cell.length_c   1.000
_cell.angle_alpha   90.00
_cell.angle_beta   90.00
_cell.angle_gamma   90.00
#
_symmetry.space_group_name_H-M   'P 1'
#
loop_
_entity.id
_entity.type
_entity.pdbx_description
1 polymer ?
#
loop_
_entity_poly.entity_id
_entity_poly.type
_entity_poly.pdbx_seq_one_letter_code
_entity_poly.pdbx_strand_id
1 'polypeptide(L)'
;GATPAAQRLRKRKLRGGDSALGKRRSSVGDAVLLSLSGNLLDCTPSPDGKQLLEESEVPDNVVRKLMSPRQQVFMELLQTESNYVGILHTIVNMFKQPLEEMAEDDYGNGKNQALLNNTELKIIFGNLPPIYELHQRMLEELRYTQSHWSE
;
A
#
# COMPACT_ATOMS: atom_id res chain seq x y z
N GLY A 1 4.20 52.55 -51.59
CA GLY A 1 4.82 52.06 -52.83
C GLY A 1 5.77 50.93 -52.50
N ALA A 2 5.83 49.93 -53.38
CA ALA A 2 6.43 48.61 -53.22
C ALA A 2 7.93 48.55 -52.83
N THR A 3 8.30 47.40 -52.26
CA THR A 3 9.66 46.89 -51.97
C THR A 3 10.48 46.63 -53.24
N PRO A 4 11.81 46.40 -53.13
CA PRO A 4 12.28 45.01 -53.24
C PRO A 4 13.52 44.65 -52.38
N ALA A 5 13.77 43.33 -52.31
CA ALA A 5 14.79 42.63 -51.54
C ALA A 5 16.16 42.55 -52.23
N ALA A 6 17.25 42.32 -51.46
CA ALA A 6 18.34 41.38 -51.77
C ALA A 6 19.39 41.24 -50.64
N GLN A 7 19.47 40.01 -50.11
CA GLN A 7 20.65 39.18 -49.79
C GLN A 7 21.91 39.78 -49.08
N ARG A 8 22.39 39.10 -48.02
CA ARG A 8 23.64 38.28 -48.05
C ARG A 8 23.99 37.65 -46.69
N LEU A 9 24.27 36.34 -46.73
CA LEU A 9 24.77 35.48 -45.65
C LEU A 9 26.08 35.98 -45.03
N ARG A 10 26.23 35.79 -43.71
CA ARG A 10 27.55 35.62 -43.07
C ARG A 10 27.60 34.35 -42.21
N LYS A 11 28.17 33.30 -42.80
CA LYS A 11 28.72 32.11 -42.13
C LYS A 11 29.79 32.53 -41.12
N ARG A 12 29.69 32.08 -39.87
CA ARG A 12 30.88 31.91 -39.02
C ARG A 12 31.22 30.42 -38.98
N LYS A 13 32.30 30.10 -39.68
CA LYS A 13 33.00 28.81 -39.67
C LYS A 13 33.99 28.86 -38.50
N LEU A 14 33.82 28.01 -37.49
CA LEU A 14 34.94 27.55 -36.66
C LEU A 14 35.12 26.07 -37.00
N ARG A 15 36.31 25.74 -37.49
CA ARG A 15 36.75 24.40 -37.86
C ARG A 15 37.88 24.02 -36.92
N GLY A 16 37.71 22.91 -36.22
CA GLY A 16 38.76 22.13 -35.58
C GLY A 16 38.19 20.73 -35.32
N GLY A 17 38.52 19.77 -36.20
CA GLY A 17 38.38 18.32 -35.94
C GLY A 17 39.55 17.84 -35.06
N ASP A 18 39.62 16.62 -34.55
CA ASP A 18 38.92 15.37 -34.90
C ASP A 18 38.85 14.42 -33.68
N SER A 19 37.78 13.60 -33.67
CA SER A 19 37.62 12.23 -33.13
C SER A 19 38.43 11.70 -31.93
N ALA A 20 37.72 11.27 -30.87
CA ALA A 20 37.77 9.89 -30.33
C ALA A 20 36.76 9.67 -29.18
N LEU A 21 35.81 8.75 -29.40
CA LEU A 21 35.32 7.72 -28.48
C LEU A 21 35.16 8.05 -26.97
N GLY A 22 33.93 8.07 -26.44
CA GLY A 22 33.75 7.86 -25.00
C GLY A 22 32.43 8.26 -24.35
N LYS A 23 31.41 7.41 -24.49
CA LYS A 23 30.43 7.02 -23.45
C LYS A 23 29.63 8.09 -22.67
N ARG A 24 28.32 7.96 -22.90
CA ARG A 24 27.22 7.91 -21.92
C ARG A 24 26.57 9.24 -21.51
N ARG A 25 25.47 9.51 -22.22
CA ARG A 25 24.21 10.07 -21.72
C ARG A 25 24.07 9.79 -20.22
N SER A 26 23.86 10.83 -19.43
CA SER A 26 23.40 10.73 -18.05
C SER A 26 22.09 9.93 -18.03
N SER A 27 22.15 8.68 -17.57
CA SER A 27 20.98 7.99 -17.05
C SER A 27 20.66 8.63 -15.71
N VAL A 28 19.48 9.22 -15.58
CA VAL A 28 18.88 9.43 -14.28
C VAL A 28 18.62 8.03 -13.74
N GLY A 29 19.53 7.53 -12.89
CA GLY A 29 19.37 6.27 -12.18
C GLY A 29 18.08 6.35 -11.36
N ASP A 30 17.13 5.49 -11.70
CA ASP A 30 16.91 4.21 -11.03
C ASP A 30 16.47 4.38 -9.58
N ALA A 31 15.18 4.08 -9.41
CA ALA A 31 14.61 3.47 -8.22
C ALA A 31 14.90 4.19 -6.90
N VAL A 32 14.04 5.16 -6.58
CA VAL A 32 13.53 5.24 -5.21
C VAL A 32 12.77 3.92 -4.97
N LEU A 33 13.52 2.91 -4.56
CA LEU A 33 13.04 1.59 -4.19
C LEU A 33 12.30 1.77 -2.85
N LEU A 34 11.04 2.20 -2.90
CA LEU A 34 10.13 2.19 -1.75
C LEU A 34 9.71 0.75 -1.46
N SER A 35 10.68 -0.10 -1.13
CA SER A 35 10.40 -1.43 -0.58
C SER A 35 10.08 -1.27 0.90
N LEU A 36 8.82 -0.93 1.21
CA LEU A 36 8.30 -0.94 2.58
C LEU A 36 7.96 -2.37 3.07
N SER A 37 8.46 -3.40 2.39
CA SER A 37 8.46 -4.77 2.90
C SER A 37 9.55 -4.95 3.96
N GLY A 38 9.39 -4.24 5.08
CA GLY A 38 10.16 -4.43 6.29
C GLY A 38 9.18 -4.73 7.42
N ASN A 39 9.14 -5.98 7.84
CA ASN A 39 8.46 -6.45 9.04
C ASN A 39 9.02 -5.66 10.25
N LEU A 40 8.42 -4.52 10.59
CA LEU A 40 8.95 -3.54 11.57
C LEU A 40 8.73 -3.96 13.04
N LEU A 41 8.07 -5.09 13.30
CA LEU A 41 7.67 -5.51 14.64
C LEU A 41 8.18 -6.92 14.97
N ASP A 42 9.47 -7.19 14.77
CA ASP A 42 10.07 -8.45 15.23
C ASP A 42 11.34 -8.19 16.03
N CYS A 43 11.16 -7.92 17.33
CA CYS A 43 12.23 -7.78 18.30
C CYS A 43 11.92 -8.61 19.55
N THR A 44 11.78 -9.93 19.40
CA THR A 44 12.00 -10.85 20.54
C THR A 44 12.77 -12.08 20.05
N PRO A 45 14.06 -12.24 20.42
CA PRO A 45 14.79 -13.46 20.12
C PRO A 45 14.34 -14.57 21.07
N SER A 46 13.44 -15.45 20.63
CA SER A 46 13.21 -16.74 21.31
C SER A 46 13.91 -17.84 20.50
N PRO A 47 14.84 -18.61 21.09
CA PRO A 47 15.49 -19.69 20.39
C PRO A 47 14.59 -20.94 20.39
N ASP A 48 14.68 -21.69 19.30
CA ASP A 48 14.11 -23.03 19.08
C ASP A 48 12.64 -23.13 18.66
N GLY A 49 12.47 -23.43 17.37
CA GLY A 49 11.20 -23.84 16.79
C GLY A 49 11.35 -24.21 15.31
N LYS A 50 12.16 -25.23 15.01
CA LYS A 50 12.20 -25.82 13.66
C LYS A 50 10.89 -26.58 13.39
N GLN A 51 10.18 -26.16 12.35
CA GLN A 51 9.23 -26.89 11.48
C GLN A 51 8.27 -25.83 10.91
N LEU A 52 7.74 -25.87 9.69
CA LEU A 52 7.78 -26.80 8.56
C LEU A 52 6.80 -26.12 7.58
N LEU A 53 7.25 -25.76 6.38
CA LEU A 53 6.41 -25.65 5.17
C LEU A 53 7.33 -25.19 4.03
N GLU A 54 7.83 -26.17 3.30
CA GLU A 54 8.25 -25.99 1.92
C GLU A 54 6.97 -25.86 1.08
N GLU A 55 6.37 -24.68 1.15
CA GLU A 55 5.46 -24.23 0.10
C GLU A 55 6.36 -23.65 -1.00
N SER A 56 6.07 -24.01 -2.25
CA SER A 56 6.79 -23.51 -3.41
C SER A 56 6.47 -22.02 -3.57
N GLU A 57 7.06 -21.18 -2.72
CA GLU A 57 6.99 -19.73 -2.83
C GLU A 57 7.92 -19.34 -3.97
N VAL A 58 7.35 -19.25 -5.17
CA VAL A 58 7.92 -18.35 -6.18
C VAL A 58 7.97 -17.00 -5.48
N PRO A 59 9.15 -16.44 -5.16
CA PRO A 59 9.19 -15.31 -4.26
C PRO A 59 8.36 -14.17 -4.87
N ASP A 60 7.56 -13.48 -4.07
CA ASP A 60 6.59 -12.46 -4.50
C ASP A 60 7.20 -11.40 -5.43
N ASN A 61 8.52 -11.24 -5.40
CA ASN A 61 9.27 -10.36 -6.29
C ASN A 61 9.35 -10.86 -7.75
N VAL A 62 9.25 -12.16 -8.00
CA VAL A 62 9.23 -12.76 -9.34
C VAL A 62 7.83 -12.67 -9.94
N VAL A 63 6.80 -12.98 -9.16
CA VAL A 63 5.39 -12.89 -9.59
C VAL A 63 5.02 -11.46 -9.96
N ARG A 64 5.43 -10.47 -9.15
CA ARG A 64 5.21 -9.05 -9.44
C ARG A 64 5.93 -8.55 -10.71
N LYS A 65 7.05 -9.16 -11.10
CA LYS A 65 7.76 -8.80 -12.35
C LYS A 65 7.08 -9.31 -13.61
N LEU A 66 6.13 -10.24 -13.48
CA LEU A 66 5.35 -10.79 -14.59
C LEU A 66 4.02 -10.03 -14.80
N MET A 67 3.67 -9.12 -13.90
CA MET A 67 2.43 -8.33 -13.95
C MET A 67 2.58 -7.07 -14.80
N SER A 68 1.49 -6.64 -15.43
CA SER A 68 1.47 -5.32 -16.08
C SER A 68 1.57 -4.21 -15.03
N PRO A 69 2.08 -3.00 -15.37
CA PRO A 69 2.15 -1.89 -14.43
C PRO A 69 0.78 -1.56 -13.80
N ARG A 70 -0.31 -1.74 -14.55
CA ARG A 70 -1.67 -1.55 -14.06
C ARG A 70 -2.05 -2.61 -13.03
N GLN A 71 -1.73 -3.87 -13.31
CA GLN A 71 -1.99 -4.98 -12.40
C GLN A 71 -1.18 -4.84 -11.10
N GLN A 72 0.06 -4.36 -11.17
CA GLN A 72 0.87 -4.12 -9.98
C GLN A 72 0.22 -3.08 -9.05
N VAL A 73 -0.21 -1.93 -9.58
CA VAL A 73 -0.90 -0.89 -8.78
C VAL A 73 -2.20 -1.43 -8.20
N PHE A 74 -2.94 -2.25 -8.95
CA PHE A 74 -4.14 -2.91 -8.44
C PHE A 74 -3.84 -3.86 -7.26
N MET A 75 -2.76 -4.64 -7.34
CA MET A 75 -2.34 -5.51 -6.24
C MET A 75 -1.94 -4.72 -5.00
N GLU A 76 -1.30 -3.55 -5.16
CA GLU A 76 -1.00 -2.64 -4.04
C GLU A 76 -2.28 -2.09 -3.40
N LEU A 77 -3.29 -1.71 -4.21
CA LEU A 77 -4.60 -1.31 -3.71
C LEU A 77 -5.27 -2.44 -2.91
N LEU A 78 -5.31 -3.67 -3.46
CA LEU A 78 -5.89 -4.81 -2.78
C LEU A 78 -5.18 -5.12 -1.45
N GLN A 79 -3.85 -5.06 -1.43
CA GLN A 79 -3.07 -5.30 -0.23
C GLN A 79 -3.36 -4.24 0.84
N THR A 80 -3.34 -2.96 0.46
CA THR A 80 -3.62 -1.86 1.38
C THR A 80 -5.06 -1.90 1.91
N GLU A 81 -6.03 -2.27 1.07
CA GLU A 81 -7.41 -2.48 1.50
C GLU A 81 -7.53 -3.67 2.47
N SER A 82 -6.89 -4.80 2.17
CA SER A 82 -6.89 -5.97 3.06
C SER A 82 -6.31 -5.64 4.44
N ASN A 83 -5.24 -4.84 4.48
CA ASN A 83 -4.65 -4.36 5.73
C ASN A 83 -5.62 -3.43 6.48
N TYR A 84 -6.28 -2.51 5.76
CA TYR A 84 -7.23 -1.59 6.36
C TYR A 84 -8.43 -2.31 6.98
N VAL A 85 -9.04 -3.25 6.26
CA VAL A 85 -10.12 -4.12 6.78
C VAL A 85 -9.64 -4.94 7.99
N GLY A 86 -8.40 -5.44 7.97
CA GLY A 86 -7.82 -6.16 9.12
C GLY A 86 -7.68 -5.29 10.38
N ILE A 87 -7.31 -4.03 10.22
CA ILE A 87 -7.25 -3.06 11.33
C ILE A 87 -8.66 -2.80 11.86
N LEU A 88 -9.64 -2.56 10.98
CA LEU A 88 -11.04 -2.34 11.37
C LEU A 88 -11.62 -3.55 12.12
N HIS A 89 -11.37 -4.78 11.64
CA HIS A 89 -11.74 -6.02 12.32
C HIS A 89 -11.16 -6.06 13.74
N THR A 90 -9.88 -5.72 13.89
CA THR A 90 -9.22 -5.67 15.20
C THR A 90 -9.88 -4.64 16.12
N ILE A 91 -10.17 -3.43 15.64
CA ILE A 91 -10.83 -2.39 16.43
C ILE A 91 -12.22 -2.85 16.90
N VAL A 92 -13.02 -3.45 16.01
CA VAL A 92 -14.38 -3.90 16.33
C VAL A 92 -14.36 -5.07 17.31
N ASN A 93 -13.56 -6.10 17.04
CA ASN A 93 -13.65 -7.38 17.76
C ASN A 93 -12.76 -7.44 19.00
N MET A 94 -11.62 -6.75 19.01
CA MET A 94 -10.66 -6.81 20.13
C MET A 94 -10.80 -5.64 21.10
N PHE A 95 -11.46 -4.54 20.69
CA PHE A 95 -11.62 -3.36 21.55
C PHE A 95 -13.09 -3.02 21.78
N LYS A 96 -13.86 -2.72 20.73
CA LYS A 96 -15.26 -2.28 20.88
C LYS A 96 -16.11 -3.34 21.59
N GLN A 97 -16.12 -4.58 21.08
CA GLN A 97 -16.97 -5.64 21.63
C GLN A 97 -16.65 -5.95 23.11
N PRO A 98 -15.38 -6.19 23.53
CA PRO A 98 -15.07 -6.42 24.94
C PRO A 98 -15.47 -5.26 25.85
N LEU A 99 -15.38 -4.01 25.38
CA LEU A 99 -15.78 -2.83 26.16
C LEU A 99 -17.31 -2.70 26.28
N GLU A 100 -18.07 -3.10 25.27
CA GLU A 100 -19.52 -3.17 25.35
C GLU A 100 -19.97 -4.28 26.31
N GLU A 101 -19.36 -5.47 26.24
CA GLU A 101 -19.65 -6.57 27.17
C GLU A 101 -19.40 -6.15 28.64
N MET A 102 -18.28 -5.47 28.92
CA MET A 102 -18.00 -4.91 30.25
C MET A 102 -19.04 -3.87 30.70
N ALA A 103 -19.60 -3.08 29.77
CA ALA A 103 -20.59 -2.06 30.09
C ALA A 103 -21.98 -2.66 30.41
N GLU A 104 -22.30 -3.82 29.84
CA GLU A 104 -23.55 -4.54 30.10
C GLU A 104 -23.50 -5.39 31.40
N ASP A 105 -22.32 -5.87 31.80
CA ASP A 105 -22.14 -6.72 32.99
C ASP A 105 -22.17 -5.96 34.34
N ASP A 106 -22.15 -4.63 34.34
CA ASP A 106 -22.14 -3.79 35.56
C ASP A 106 -23.45 -3.92 36.39
N TYR A 107 -24.51 -4.48 35.81
CA TYR A 107 -25.79 -4.73 36.51
C TYR A 107 -25.76 -5.94 37.46
N GLY A 108 -24.72 -6.79 37.42
CA GLY A 108 -24.77 -8.13 38.02
C GLY A 108 -24.02 -8.36 39.35
N ASN A 109 -22.86 -7.73 39.59
CA ASN A 109 -22.03 -8.16 40.73
C ASN A 109 -20.97 -7.17 41.25
N GLY A 110 -21.11 -5.85 41.05
CA GLY A 110 -20.31 -4.81 41.74
C GLY A 110 -18.78 -4.94 41.70
N LYS A 111 -18.23 -5.81 40.84
CA LYS A 111 -16.80 -6.17 40.78
C LYS A 111 -16.12 -5.63 39.53
N ASN A 112 -16.87 -5.31 38.48
CA ASN A 112 -16.36 -4.74 37.24
C ASN A 112 -17.13 -3.46 36.92
N GLN A 113 -16.61 -2.33 37.42
CA GLN A 113 -17.10 -1.02 37.00
C GLN A 113 -16.81 -0.84 35.51
N ALA A 114 -17.82 -0.46 34.73
CA ALA A 114 -17.66 -0.19 33.31
C ALA A 114 -16.58 0.89 33.08
N LEU A 115 -15.58 0.58 32.24
CA LEU A 115 -14.51 1.54 31.92
C LEU A 115 -15.04 2.73 31.12
N LEU A 116 -16.02 2.47 30.25
CA LEU A 116 -16.69 3.47 29.42
C LEU A 116 -18.19 3.27 29.54
N ASN A 117 -18.94 4.37 29.58
CA ASN A 117 -20.39 4.29 29.48
C ASN A 117 -20.85 4.15 28.02
N ASN A 118 -22.13 3.78 27.85
CA ASN A 118 -22.76 3.60 26.55
C ASN A 118 -22.70 4.85 25.63
N THR A 119 -22.63 6.06 26.19
CA THR A 119 -22.50 7.30 25.39
C THR A 119 -21.07 7.47 24.87
N GLU A 120 -20.07 7.22 25.71
CA GLU A 120 -18.66 7.28 25.31
C GLU A 120 -18.33 6.23 24.25
N LEU A 121 -18.84 5.01 24.40
CA LEU A 121 -18.71 3.95 23.40
C LEU A 121 -19.27 4.38 22.03
N LYS A 122 -20.44 5.04 22.01
CA LYS A 122 -21.02 5.57 20.77
C LYS A 122 -20.20 6.71 20.16
N ILE A 123 -19.64 7.60 20.99
CA ILE A 123 -18.78 8.69 20.51
C ILE A 123 -17.51 8.14 19.85
N ILE A 124 -16.88 7.12 20.45
CA ILE A 124 -15.61 6.57 19.98
C ILE A 124 -15.82 5.61 18.79
N PHE A 125 -16.76 4.67 18.91
CA PHE A 125 -16.89 3.55 17.97
C PHE A 125 -18.12 3.61 17.07
N GLY A 126 -19.09 4.51 17.31
CA GLY A 126 -20.42 4.44 16.70
C GLY A 126 -20.44 4.40 15.16
N ASN A 127 -19.50 5.08 14.51
CA ASN A 127 -19.40 5.12 13.05
C ASN A 127 -18.52 4.02 12.45
N LEU A 128 -17.76 3.29 13.26
CA LEU A 128 -16.82 2.28 12.75
C LEU A 128 -17.50 1.03 12.19
N PRO A 129 -18.56 0.46 12.81
CA PRO A 129 -19.26 -0.70 12.23
C PRO A 129 -19.74 -0.50 10.78
N PRO A 130 -20.46 0.59 10.43
CA PRO A 130 -20.90 0.77 9.04
C PRO A 130 -19.73 1.02 8.07
N ILE A 131 -18.63 1.64 8.53
CA ILE A 131 -17.40 1.78 7.73
C ILE A 131 -16.77 0.41 7.48
N TYR A 132 -16.66 -0.43 8.52
CA TYR A 132 -16.11 -1.77 8.41
C TYR A 132 -16.90 -2.66 7.44
N GLU A 133 -18.23 -2.67 7.54
CA GLU A 133 -19.10 -3.42 6.62
C GLU A 133 -18.98 -2.96 5.17
N LEU A 134 -18.82 -1.65 4.93
CA LEU A 134 -18.59 -1.11 3.60
C LEU A 134 -17.26 -1.61 3.02
N HIS A 135 -16.19 -1.49 3.79
CA HIS A 135 -14.85 -1.88 3.35
C HIS A 135 -14.71 -3.41 3.19
N GLN A 136 -15.41 -4.21 3.99
CA GLN A 136 -15.49 -5.66 3.75
C GLN A 136 -16.08 -5.99 2.37
N ARG A 137 -17.14 -5.27 1.95
CA ARG A 137 -17.74 -5.45 0.61
C ARG A 137 -16.80 -4.99 -0.49
N MET A 138 -16.15 -3.84 -0.31
CA MET A 138 -15.15 -3.35 -1.26
C MET A 138 -13.99 -4.34 -1.43
N LEU A 139 -13.47 -4.89 -0.33
CA LEU A 139 -12.41 -5.90 -0.36
C LEU A 139 -12.83 -7.16 -1.11
N GLU A 140 -14.06 -7.62 -0.92
CA GLU A 140 -14.60 -8.79 -1.64
C GLU A 140 -14.68 -8.52 -3.15
N GLU A 141 -15.16 -7.34 -3.56
CA GLU A 141 -15.19 -6.93 -4.97
C GLU A 141 -13.78 -6.85 -5.59
N LEU A 142 -12.79 -6.37 -4.84
CA LEU A 142 -11.40 -6.35 -5.28
C LEU A 142 -10.83 -7.77 -5.42
N ARG A 143 -11.10 -8.68 -4.48
CA ARG A 143 -10.70 -10.09 -4.57
C ARG A 143 -11.35 -10.80 -5.75
N TYR A 144 -12.62 -10.52 -6.00
CA TYR A 144 -13.31 -11.01 -7.18
C TYR A 144 -12.64 -10.53 -8.47
N THR A 145 -12.30 -9.24 -8.54
CA THR A 145 -11.62 -8.65 -9.71
C THR A 145 -10.22 -9.23 -9.91
N GLN A 146 -9.48 -9.50 -8.82
CA GLN A 146 -8.17 -10.15 -8.87
C GLN A 146 -8.26 -11.56 -9.46
N SER A 147 -9.21 -12.37 -9.01
CA SER A 147 -9.38 -13.76 -9.48
C SER A 147 -9.85 -13.86 -10.93
N HIS A 148 -10.54 -12.83 -11.43
CA HIS A 148 -11.06 -12.74 -12.80
C HIS A 148 -10.30 -11.69 -13.63
N TRP A 149 -9.02 -11.45 -13.30
CA TRP A 149 -8.22 -10.47 -14.01
C TRP A 149 -8.13 -10.81 -15.49
N SER A 150 -8.57 -9.88 -16.32
CA SER A 150 -8.43 -9.93 -17.78
C SER A 150 -7.96 -8.56 -18.26
N GLU A 151 -7.00 -8.57 -19.17
CA GLU A 151 -6.40 -7.37 -19.76
C GLU A 151 -6.75 -7.26 -21.24
#